data_AF-A0A818JQF7-F1
#
_entry.id   AF-A0A818JQF7-F1
#
_cell.length_a   1.000
_cell.length_b   1.000
_cell.length_c   1.000
_cell.angle_alpha   90.00
_cell.angle_beta   90.00
_cell.angle_gamma   90.00
#
_symmetry.space_group_name_H-M   'P 1'
#
loop_
_entity.id
_entity.type
_entity.pdbx_description
1 polymer ?
#
loop_
_entity_poly.entity_id
_entity_poly.type
_entity_poly.pdbx_seq_one_letter_code
_entity_poly.pdbx_strand_id
1 'polypeptide(L)'
;PYKEELFEVVACYFPMEYKPKATNNEMEETITHEQLVLSLRNVLTSTGKFARYCTPMLIEKLESDIPSAHLAAMDVFIHCVDEYDARDMGSHIIPLWNLFSKQAFCAENQETETYALKSITALMQLIGKSVQNDETEISTKKLVARAIQQSENFLKQFDLKLAWPAAKVLQAVARGNPTCSTLIWSSIIPLLVK
;
A
#
# COMPACT_ATOMS: atom_id res chain seq x y z
N PRO A 1 1.40 27.69 3.27
CA PRO A 1 0.43 27.94 4.35
C PRO A 1 -0.78 27.03 4.20
N TYR A 2 -1.49 27.09 3.07
CA TYR A 2 -2.79 26.42 2.89
C TYR A 2 -2.76 24.92 2.52
N LYS A 3 -1.68 24.20 2.84
CA LYS A 3 -1.52 22.81 2.37
C LYS A 3 -2.48 21.86 3.06
N GLU A 4 -2.72 22.10 4.35
CA GLU A 4 -3.59 21.31 5.21
C GLU A 4 -5.05 21.57 4.87
N GLU A 5 -5.43 22.85 4.79
CA GLU A 5 -6.79 23.27 4.44
C GLU A 5 -7.19 22.80 3.04
N LEU A 6 -6.26 22.84 2.08
CA LEU A 6 -6.52 22.30 0.75
C LEU A 6 -6.68 20.77 0.78
N PHE A 7 -5.86 20.08 1.56
CA PHE A 7 -5.98 18.64 1.73
C PHE A 7 -7.33 18.28 2.36
N GLU A 8 -7.76 18.97 3.42
CA GLU A 8 -9.03 18.72 4.11
C GLU A 8 -10.25 18.83 3.17
N VAL A 9 -10.27 19.85 2.30
CA VAL A 9 -11.35 20.04 1.31
C VAL A 9 -11.40 18.88 0.32
N VAL A 10 -10.26 18.29 -0.04
CA VAL A 10 -10.22 17.15 -0.97
C VAL A 10 -10.52 15.84 -0.24
N ALA A 11 -9.94 15.66 0.94
CA ALA A 11 -10.01 14.43 1.74
C ALA A 11 -11.41 14.11 2.25
N CYS A 12 -12.28 15.12 2.43
CA CYS A 12 -13.66 14.91 2.90
C CYS A 12 -14.52 14.09 1.91
N TYR A 13 -14.08 13.97 0.66
CA TYR A 13 -14.72 13.15 -0.37
C TYR A 13 -14.24 11.68 -0.36
N PHE A 14 -13.29 11.30 0.51
CA PHE A 14 -12.69 9.97 0.53
C PHE A 14 -13.28 9.05 1.62
N PRO A 15 -13.66 7.80 1.29
CA PRO A 15 -13.70 7.20 -0.05
C PRO A 15 -14.90 7.71 -0.87
N MET A 16 -14.76 7.74 -2.20
CA MET A 16 -15.85 8.21 -3.06
C MET A 16 -17.01 7.21 -3.07
N GLU A 17 -18.16 7.59 -2.51
CA GLU A 17 -19.36 6.74 -2.42
C GLU A 17 -20.46 7.13 -3.42
N TYR A 18 -20.31 8.27 -4.12
CA TYR A 18 -21.35 8.78 -5.02
C TYR A 18 -21.63 7.84 -6.20
N LYS A 19 -22.85 7.32 -6.27
CA LYS A 19 -23.34 6.58 -7.44
C LYS A 19 -24.24 7.49 -8.28
N PRO A 20 -23.87 7.82 -9.53
CA PRO A 20 -24.72 8.62 -10.40
C PRO A 20 -26.10 7.95 -10.54
N LYS A 21 -27.17 8.74 -10.45
CA LYS A 21 -28.50 8.24 -10.78
C LYS A 21 -28.56 8.03 -12.30
N ALA A 22 -29.05 6.89 -12.75
CA ALA A 22 -29.33 6.66 -14.16
C ALA A 22 -30.31 7.75 -14.63
N THR A 23 -29.82 8.69 -15.42
CA THR A 23 -30.66 9.76 -15.98
C THR A 23 -31.14 9.25 -17.33
N ASN A 24 -32.45 9.18 -17.52
CA ASN A 24 -33.09 8.71 -18.75
C ASN A 24 -32.90 9.66 -19.96
N ASN A 25 -31.98 10.62 -19.87
CA ASN A 25 -31.81 11.67 -20.85
C ASN A 25 -30.49 11.46 -21.58
N GLU A 26 -30.59 11.00 -22.83
CA GLU A 26 -29.50 10.60 -23.73
C GLU A 26 -28.59 11.77 -24.21
N MET A 27 -28.53 12.90 -23.50
CA MET A 27 -27.87 14.13 -23.98
C MET A 27 -26.84 14.78 -23.05
N GLU A 28 -26.58 14.26 -21.85
CA GLU A 28 -25.44 14.71 -21.03
C GLU A 28 -24.52 13.53 -20.73
N GLU A 29 -23.22 13.66 -21.04
CA GLU A 29 -22.19 12.73 -20.59
C GLU A 29 -22.26 12.63 -19.06
N THR A 30 -22.94 11.60 -18.56
CA THR A 30 -23.11 11.42 -17.12
C THR A 30 -21.77 10.99 -16.55
N ILE A 31 -21.16 11.87 -15.75
CA ILE A 31 -19.90 11.57 -15.05
C ILE A 31 -20.05 10.26 -14.28
N THR A 32 -19.15 9.31 -14.53
CA THR A 32 -19.20 8.00 -13.88
C THR A 32 -18.57 8.04 -12.48
N HIS A 33 -18.94 7.08 -11.63
CA HIS A 33 -18.32 6.93 -10.30
C HIS A 33 -16.80 6.71 -10.42
N GLU A 34 -16.37 5.92 -11.40
CA GLU A 34 -14.96 5.63 -11.66
C GLU A 34 -14.19 6.89 -12.06
N GLN A 35 -14.80 7.78 -12.86
CA GLN A 35 -14.19 9.07 -13.22
C GLN A 35 -13.97 9.95 -11.99
N LEU A 36 -14.90 9.96 -11.03
CA LEU A 36 -14.76 10.70 -9.78
C LEU A 36 -13.69 10.09 -8.87
N VAL A 37 -13.68 8.77 -8.70
CA VAL A 37 -12.64 8.05 -7.95
C VAL A 37 -11.26 8.36 -8.52
N LEU A 38 -11.11 8.26 -9.84
CA LEU A 38 -9.85 8.54 -10.53
C LEU A 38 -9.42 9.99 -10.35
N SER A 39 -10.35 10.94 -10.49
CA SER A 39 -10.07 12.37 -10.33
C SER A 39 -9.62 12.68 -8.90
N LEU A 40 -10.33 12.15 -7.90
CA LEU A 40 -9.98 12.32 -6.49
C LEU A 40 -8.59 11.74 -6.17
N ARG A 41 -8.30 10.52 -6.65
CA ARG A 41 -6.99 9.89 -6.51
C ARG A 41 -5.89 10.76 -7.11
N ASN A 42 -6.07 11.21 -8.35
CA ASN A 42 -5.09 12.06 -9.04
C ASN A 42 -4.79 13.33 -8.26
N VAL A 43 -5.79 13.97 -7.64
CA VAL A 43 -5.57 15.15 -6.80
C VAL A 43 -4.79 14.79 -5.53
N LEU A 44 -5.17 13.73 -4.81
CA LEU A 44 -4.51 13.28 -3.58
C LEU A 44 -3.03 12.88 -3.83
N THR A 45 -2.73 12.33 -5.00
CA THR A 45 -1.40 11.84 -5.37
C THR A 45 -0.59 12.85 -6.19
N SER A 46 -1.15 14.00 -6.56
CA SER A 46 -0.49 14.99 -7.44
C SER A 46 0.73 15.69 -6.84
N THR A 47 0.95 15.60 -5.54
CA THR A 47 2.07 16.27 -4.88
C THR A 47 2.49 15.58 -3.59
N GLY A 48 3.80 15.38 -3.41
CA GLY A 48 4.38 14.94 -2.13
C GLY A 48 4.08 15.84 -0.94
N LYS A 49 3.63 17.09 -1.17
CA LYS A 49 3.22 18.01 -0.09
C LYS A 49 2.05 17.51 0.75
N PHE A 50 1.23 16.60 0.20
CA PHE A 50 0.12 15.97 0.91
C PHE A 50 0.53 14.75 1.74
N ALA A 51 1.75 14.22 1.59
CA ALA A 51 2.17 12.98 2.23
C ALA A 51 1.90 12.93 3.74
N ARG A 52 2.28 13.98 4.48
CA ARG A 52 2.07 14.05 5.93
C ARG A 52 0.61 13.98 6.39
N TYR A 53 -0.34 14.34 5.52
CA TYR A 53 -1.77 14.38 5.82
C TYR A 53 -2.50 13.18 5.21
N CYS A 54 -2.13 12.81 3.99
CA CYS A 54 -2.65 11.66 3.27
C CYS A 54 -2.30 10.35 3.98
N THR A 55 -1.07 10.19 4.47
CA THR A 55 -0.66 8.94 5.13
C THR A 55 -1.49 8.61 6.38
N PRO A 56 -1.72 9.54 7.33
CA PRO A 56 -2.65 9.29 8.44
C PRO A 56 -4.07 8.96 8.00
N MET A 57 -4.61 9.68 7.01
CA MET A 57 -5.95 9.40 6.48
C MET A 57 -6.04 7.98 5.90
N LEU A 58 -5.04 7.53 5.13
CA LEU A 58 -5.01 6.18 4.56
C LEU A 58 -4.95 5.11 5.65
N ILE A 59 -4.16 5.32 6.71
CA ILE A 59 -4.09 4.43 7.87
C ILE A 59 -5.46 4.31 8.54
N GLU A 60 -6.12 5.42 8.84
CA GLU A 60 -7.45 5.42 9.46
C GLU A 60 -8.45 4.62 8.61
N LYS A 61 -8.40 4.77 7.28
CA LYS A 61 -9.29 4.03 6.37
C LYS A 61 -8.97 2.53 6.35
N LEU A 62 -7.70 2.15 6.37
CA LEU A 62 -7.25 0.75 6.45
C LEU A 62 -7.59 0.08 7.80
N GLU A 63 -7.74 0.86 8.86
CA GLU A 63 -8.13 0.39 10.20
C GLU A 63 -9.65 0.28 10.39
N SER A 64 -10.45 0.92 9.52
CA SER A 64 -11.91 0.81 9.56
C SER A 64 -12.41 -0.61 9.23
N ASP A 65 -13.70 -0.90 9.47
CA ASP A 65 -14.31 -2.18 9.11
C ASP A 65 -14.97 -2.18 7.72
N ILE A 66 -14.57 -1.25 6.83
CA ILE A 66 -15.20 -1.05 5.51
C ILE A 66 -14.27 -1.57 4.40
N PRO A 67 -14.55 -2.74 3.78
CA PRO A 67 -13.65 -3.33 2.78
C PRO A 67 -13.42 -2.46 1.55
N SER A 68 -14.44 -1.73 1.08
CA SER A 68 -14.31 -0.80 -0.04
C SER A 68 -13.38 0.37 0.29
N ALA A 69 -13.34 0.82 1.54
CA ALA A 69 -12.42 1.86 1.99
C ALA A 69 -10.97 1.34 2.04
N HIS A 70 -10.76 0.07 2.36
CA HIS A 70 -9.44 -0.56 2.31
C HIS A 70 -8.89 -0.58 0.89
N LEU A 71 -9.71 -1.02 -0.07
CA LEU A 71 -9.34 -1.04 -1.49
C LEU A 71 -9.02 0.37 -2.00
N ALA A 72 -9.87 1.35 -1.72
CA ALA A 72 -9.62 2.73 -2.09
C ALA A 72 -8.32 3.27 -1.48
N ALA A 73 -8.05 2.95 -0.20
CA ALA A 73 -6.84 3.41 0.48
C ALA A 73 -5.57 2.78 -0.10
N MET A 74 -5.61 1.48 -0.41
CA MET A 74 -4.51 0.78 -1.09
C MET A 74 -4.28 1.34 -2.50
N ASP A 75 -5.35 1.61 -3.26
CA ASP A 75 -5.23 2.18 -4.61
C ASP A 75 -4.57 3.57 -4.59
N VAL A 76 -5.00 4.46 -3.69
CA VAL A 76 -4.35 5.77 -3.51
C VAL A 76 -2.88 5.59 -3.13
N PHE A 77 -2.58 4.71 -2.16
CA PHE A 77 -1.21 4.49 -1.71
C PHE A 77 -0.27 4.01 -2.83
N ILE A 78 -0.73 3.10 -3.69
CA ILE A 78 0.05 2.59 -4.83
C ILE A 78 0.47 3.73 -5.76
N HIS A 79 -0.39 4.73 -5.94
CA HIS A 79 -0.13 5.89 -6.81
C HIS A 79 0.62 7.02 -6.09
N CYS A 80 0.68 7.04 -4.76
CA CYS A 80 1.51 7.99 -4.01
C CYS A 80 3.01 7.81 -4.29
N VAL A 81 3.45 6.62 -4.69
CA VAL A 81 4.88 6.26 -4.89
C VAL A 81 5.60 7.12 -5.92
N ASP A 82 4.85 7.74 -6.84
CA ASP A 82 5.43 8.57 -7.89
C ASP A 82 5.84 9.96 -7.40
N GLU A 83 5.10 10.52 -6.43
CA GLU A 83 5.29 11.90 -5.96
C GLU A 83 5.75 12.00 -4.49
N TYR A 84 5.57 10.95 -3.69
CA TYR A 84 5.83 10.96 -2.25
C TYR A 84 7.22 10.41 -1.94
N ASP A 85 7.80 10.88 -0.84
CA ASP A 85 9.07 10.39 -0.31
C ASP A 85 8.86 9.66 1.03
N ALA A 86 9.65 8.62 1.29
CA ALA A 86 9.62 7.88 2.55
C ALA A 86 9.84 8.78 3.78
N ARG A 87 10.62 9.86 3.64
CA ARG A 87 10.88 10.84 4.70
C ARG A 87 9.61 11.56 5.14
N ASP A 88 8.71 11.86 4.21
CA ASP A 88 7.46 12.56 4.52
C ASP A 88 6.42 11.64 5.19
N MET A 89 6.56 10.31 5.03
CA MET A 89 5.75 9.33 5.76
C MET A 89 6.30 9.04 7.16
N GLY A 90 7.61 9.21 7.39
CA GLY A 90 8.23 9.16 8.70
C GLY A 90 7.89 7.89 9.49
N SER A 91 7.34 8.06 10.69
CA SER A 91 7.00 6.97 11.61
C SER A 91 5.86 6.07 11.12
N HIS A 92 5.14 6.46 10.07
CA HIS A 92 4.00 5.71 9.54
C HIS A 92 4.38 4.53 8.62
N ILE A 93 5.66 4.41 8.22
CA ILE A 93 6.14 3.32 7.36
C ILE A 93 5.88 1.93 7.98
N ILE A 94 6.15 1.76 9.27
CA ILE A 94 5.94 0.47 9.95
C ILE A 94 4.44 0.16 10.15
N PRO A 95 3.59 1.11 10.61
CA PRO A 95 2.14 0.93 10.61
C PRO A 95 1.57 0.52 9.25
N LEU A 96 1.95 1.21 8.17
CA LEU A 96 1.52 0.89 6.80
C LEU A 96 1.90 -0.54 6.40
N TRP A 97 3.15 -0.93 6.66
CA TRP A 97 3.60 -2.31 6.44
C TRP A 97 2.68 -3.31 7.14
N ASN A 98 2.42 -3.13 8.44
CA ASN A 98 1.60 -4.06 9.21
C ASN A 98 0.17 -4.18 8.64
N LEU A 99 -0.42 -3.06 8.23
CA LEU A 99 -1.75 -3.03 7.62
C LEU A 99 -1.77 -3.75 6.26
N PHE A 100 -0.83 -3.46 5.36
CA PHE A 100 -0.77 -4.12 4.06
C PHE A 100 -0.45 -5.61 4.18
N SER A 101 0.47 -5.99 5.07
CA SER A 101 0.76 -7.40 5.34
C SER A 101 -0.48 -8.11 5.88
N LYS A 102 -1.18 -7.53 6.86
CA LYS A 102 -2.43 -8.10 7.39
C LYS A 102 -3.45 -8.33 6.26
N GLN A 103 -3.65 -7.35 5.39
CA GLN A 103 -4.55 -7.47 4.25
C GLN A 103 -4.10 -8.55 3.27
N ALA A 104 -2.80 -8.69 3.00
CA ALA A 104 -2.28 -9.73 2.10
C ALA A 104 -2.43 -11.15 2.68
N PHE A 105 -2.27 -11.32 3.99
CA PHE A 105 -2.39 -12.62 4.66
C PHE A 105 -3.85 -13.02 4.93
N CYS A 106 -4.73 -12.05 5.18
CA CYS A 106 -6.13 -12.28 5.54
C CYS A 106 -7.12 -11.94 4.42
N ALA A 107 -6.66 -11.78 3.17
CA ALA A 107 -7.51 -11.40 2.05
C ALA A 107 -8.66 -12.39 1.84
N GLU A 108 -9.90 -11.89 1.85
CA GLU A 108 -11.11 -12.68 1.58
C GLU A 108 -11.34 -12.93 0.08
N ASN A 109 -10.79 -12.05 -0.76
CA ASN A 109 -10.93 -12.11 -2.20
C ASN A 109 -9.61 -11.77 -2.92
N GLN A 110 -9.53 -12.14 -4.20
CA GLN A 110 -8.33 -11.95 -5.02
C GLN A 110 -8.01 -10.46 -5.27
N GLU A 111 -9.02 -9.59 -5.27
CA GLU A 111 -8.84 -8.16 -5.49
C GLU A 111 -8.07 -7.53 -4.32
N THR A 112 -8.54 -7.72 -3.09
CA THR A 112 -7.89 -7.28 -1.86
C THR A 112 -6.46 -7.81 -1.77
N GLU A 113 -6.24 -9.10 -2.07
CA GLU A 113 -4.90 -9.68 -2.09
C GLU A 113 -3.99 -8.95 -3.09
N THR A 114 -4.50 -8.68 -4.30
CA THR A 114 -3.74 -8.00 -5.36
C THR A 114 -3.37 -6.58 -4.97
N TYR A 115 -4.31 -5.80 -4.42
CA TYR A 115 -4.06 -4.44 -3.95
C TYR A 115 -3.10 -4.40 -2.77
N ALA A 116 -3.20 -5.36 -1.84
CA ALA A 116 -2.29 -5.45 -0.70
C ALA A 116 -0.84 -5.74 -1.15
N LEU A 117 -0.65 -6.70 -2.06
CA LEU A 117 0.67 -7.03 -2.61
C LEU A 117 1.27 -5.87 -3.43
N LYS A 118 0.45 -5.17 -4.22
CA LYS A 118 0.88 -3.96 -4.92
C LYS A 118 1.28 -2.86 -3.94
N SER A 119 0.52 -2.67 -2.86
CA SER A 119 0.82 -1.70 -1.80
C SER A 119 2.13 -2.01 -1.08
N ILE A 120 2.41 -3.30 -0.79
CA ILE A 120 3.70 -3.74 -0.26
C ILE A 120 4.83 -3.40 -1.23
N THR A 121 4.66 -3.72 -2.52
CA THR A 121 5.66 -3.42 -3.56
C THR A 121 5.93 -1.91 -3.63
N ALA A 122 4.87 -1.12 -3.64
CA ALA A 122 4.88 0.34 -3.62
C ALA A 122 5.63 0.92 -2.41
N LEU A 123 5.37 0.40 -1.21
CA LEU A 123 6.06 0.80 0.01
C LEU A 123 7.57 0.55 -0.09
N MET A 124 7.97 -0.62 -0.59
CA MET A 124 9.38 -0.96 -0.77
C MET A 124 10.06 -0.11 -1.85
N GLN A 125 9.35 0.25 -2.92
CA GLN A 125 9.83 1.20 -3.94
C GLN A 125 10.07 2.59 -3.36
N LEU A 126 9.12 3.10 -2.58
CA LEU A 126 9.21 4.41 -1.94
C LEU A 126 10.43 4.52 -1.00
N ILE A 127 10.67 3.48 -0.20
CA ILE A 127 11.87 3.41 0.65
C ILE A 127 13.14 3.29 -0.20
N GLY A 128 13.12 2.52 -1.29
CA GLY A 128 14.25 2.37 -2.21
C GLY A 128 14.62 3.64 -2.98
N LYS A 129 13.62 4.47 -3.34
CA LYS A 129 13.79 5.76 -4.04
C LYS A 129 14.35 6.85 -3.12
N SER A 130 14.07 6.79 -1.82
CA SER A 130 14.54 7.80 -0.87
C SER A 130 16.08 7.84 -0.81
N VAL A 131 16.63 9.04 -0.55
CA VAL A 131 18.09 9.22 -0.40
C VAL A 131 18.60 8.25 0.66
N GLN A 132 19.52 7.37 0.26
CA GLN A 132 20.09 6.34 1.12
C GLN A 132 20.80 7.00 2.31
N ASN A 133 20.11 7.05 3.44
CA ASN A 133 20.63 7.45 4.74
C ASN A 133 20.55 6.24 5.67
N ASP A 134 21.29 6.27 6.79
CA ASP A 134 21.32 5.16 7.76
C ASP A 134 19.90 4.75 8.22
N GLU A 135 18.99 5.72 8.39
CA GLU A 135 17.61 5.46 8.84
C GLU A 135 16.75 4.70 7.82
N THR A 136 16.89 5.01 6.52
CA THR A 136 16.13 4.36 5.45
C THR A 136 16.64 2.94 5.22
N GLU A 137 17.96 2.74 5.32
CA GLU A 137 18.59 1.42 5.24
C GLU A 137 18.16 0.54 6.43
N ILE A 138 18.17 1.10 7.65
CA ILE A 138 17.68 0.40 8.85
C ILE A 138 16.22 0.01 8.70
N SER A 139 15.38 0.92 8.21
CA SER A 139 13.95 0.66 8.00
C SER A 139 13.72 -0.43 6.95
N THR A 140 14.47 -0.40 5.86
CA THR A 140 14.47 -1.45 4.81
C THR A 140 14.83 -2.80 5.39
N LYS A 141 15.95 -2.91 6.12
CA LYS A 141 16.38 -4.17 6.73
C LYS A 141 15.36 -4.68 7.76
N LYS A 142 14.79 -3.80 8.58
CA LYS A 142 13.74 -4.16 9.55
C LYS A 142 12.49 -4.71 8.87
N LEU A 143 12.04 -4.09 7.79
CA LEU A 143 10.86 -4.56 7.04
C LEU A 143 11.12 -5.91 6.36
N VAL A 144 12.27 -6.06 5.68
CA VAL A 144 12.66 -7.33 5.06
C VAL A 144 12.79 -8.44 6.12
N ALA A 145 13.41 -8.15 7.27
CA ALA A 145 13.50 -9.11 8.37
C ALA A 145 12.12 -9.51 8.92
N ARG A 146 11.18 -8.56 9.06
CA ARG A 146 9.80 -8.87 9.45
C ARG A 146 9.11 -9.76 8.42
N ALA A 147 9.24 -9.46 7.13
CA ALA A 147 8.68 -10.27 6.06
C ALA A 147 9.20 -11.71 6.12
N ILE A 148 10.53 -11.87 6.24
CA ILE A 148 11.16 -13.19 6.37
C ILE A 148 10.68 -13.91 7.62
N GLN A 149 10.65 -13.25 8.78
CA GLN A 149 10.21 -13.87 10.04
C GLN A 149 8.75 -14.33 9.97
N GLN A 150 7.85 -13.50 9.42
CA GLN A 150 6.45 -13.86 9.23
C GLN A 150 6.34 -15.07 8.31
N SER A 151 7.05 -15.07 7.18
CA SER A 151 7.03 -16.18 6.24
C SER A 151 7.67 -17.46 6.77
N GLU A 152 8.76 -17.39 7.54
CA GLU A 152 9.39 -18.55 8.17
C GLU A 152 8.44 -19.27 9.12
N ASN A 153 7.65 -18.53 9.90
CA ASN A 153 6.68 -19.12 10.81
C ASN A 153 5.64 -19.95 10.05
N PHE A 154 5.15 -19.44 8.92
CA PHE A 154 4.17 -20.14 8.09
C PHE A 154 4.78 -21.30 7.30
N LEU A 155 6.01 -21.15 6.80
CA LEU A 155 6.71 -22.18 6.05
C LEU A 155 7.13 -23.37 6.94
N LYS A 156 7.63 -23.11 8.16
CA LYS A 156 8.04 -24.14 9.12
C LYS A 156 6.86 -24.93 9.68
N GLN A 157 5.68 -24.33 9.74
CA GLN A 157 4.47 -24.98 10.23
C GLN A 157 3.83 -25.94 9.20
N PHE A 158 4.36 -26.02 7.97
CA PHE A 158 3.82 -26.85 6.88
C PHE A 158 2.33 -26.62 6.58
N ASP A 159 1.76 -25.49 7.00
CA ASP A 159 0.39 -25.12 6.63
C ASP A 159 0.40 -24.57 5.20
N LEU A 160 0.09 -25.45 4.24
CA LEU A 160 0.01 -25.13 2.82
C LEU A 160 -0.94 -23.97 2.52
N LYS A 161 -1.93 -23.68 3.39
CA LYS A 161 -2.85 -22.55 3.20
C LYS A 161 -2.19 -21.20 3.42
N LEU A 162 -1.23 -21.10 4.34
CA LEU A 162 -0.56 -19.85 4.71
C LEU A 162 0.83 -19.70 4.07
N ALA A 163 1.43 -20.80 3.61
CA ALA A 163 2.69 -20.79 2.88
C ALA A 163 2.62 -19.99 1.57
N TRP A 164 1.49 -20.07 0.84
CA TRP A 164 1.34 -19.40 -0.45
C TRP A 164 1.20 -17.86 -0.33
N PRO A 165 0.34 -17.32 0.55
CA PRO A 165 0.34 -15.89 0.87
C PRO A 165 1.71 -15.38 1.33
N ALA A 166 2.41 -16.16 2.17
CA ALA A 166 3.75 -15.82 2.63
C ALA A 166 4.76 -15.69 1.47
N ALA A 167 4.72 -16.61 0.50
CA ALA A 167 5.56 -16.55 -0.69
C ALA A 167 5.23 -15.33 -1.57
N LYS A 168 3.94 -15.00 -1.74
CA LYS A 168 3.51 -13.81 -2.49
C LYS A 168 3.98 -12.51 -1.85
N VAL A 169 3.88 -12.40 -0.52
CA VAL A 169 4.38 -11.24 0.23
C VAL A 169 5.89 -11.08 0.03
N LEU A 170 6.66 -12.14 0.18
CA LEU A 170 8.11 -12.11 -0.07
C LEU A 170 8.45 -11.70 -1.50
N GLN A 171 7.70 -12.23 -2.48
CA GLN A 171 7.86 -11.83 -3.88
C GLN A 171 7.54 -10.34 -4.09
N ALA A 172 6.48 -9.81 -3.46
CA ALA A 172 6.13 -8.39 -3.53
C ALA A 172 7.23 -7.50 -2.94
N VAL A 173 7.80 -7.89 -1.79
CA VAL A 173 8.93 -7.18 -1.17
C VAL A 173 10.16 -7.19 -2.09
N ALA A 174 10.49 -8.35 -2.66
CA ALA A 174 11.63 -8.50 -3.57
C ALA A 174 11.46 -7.66 -4.85
N ARG A 175 10.24 -7.54 -5.38
CA ARG A 175 9.94 -6.73 -6.56
C ARG A 175 10.07 -5.23 -6.33
N GLY A 176 9.88 -4.77 -5.09
CA GLY A 176 9.86 -3.33 -4.82
C GLY A 176 11.25 -2.68 -4.82
N ASN A 177 12.31 -3.42 -4.48
CA ASN A 177 13.66 -2.86 -4.41
C ASN A 177 14.73 -3.96 -4.65
N PRO A 178 15.71 -3.74 -5.56
CA PRO A 178 16.81 -4.67 -5.78
C PRO A 178 17.56 -5.10 -4.52
N THR A 179 17.83 -4.17 -3.59
CA THR A 179 18.47 -4.48 -2.30
C THR A 179 17.63 -5.46 -1.49
N CYS A 180 16.31 -5.29 -1.48
CA CYS A 180 15.40 -6.21 -0.79
C CYS A 180 15.42 -7.60 -1.42
N SER A 181 15.48 -7.68 -2.76
CA SER A 181 15.60 -8.96 -3.45
C SER A 181 16.87 -9.72 -3.04
N THR A 182 18.03 -9.04 -2.99
CA THR A 182 19.29 -9.69 -2.59
C THR A 182 19.26 -10.21 -1.16
N LEU A 183 18.69 -9.43 -0.23
CA LEU A 183 18.52 -9.84 1.16
C LEU A 183 17.59 -11.05 1.27
N ILE A 184 16.43 -11.02 0.61
CA ILE A 184 15.46 -12.11 0.63
C ILE A 184 16.07 -13.39 0.05
N TRP A 185 16.74 -13.31 -1.11
CA TRP A 185 17.38 -14.47 -1.73
C TRP A 185 18.43 -15.11 -0.82
N SER A 186 19.24 -14.29 -0.14
CA SER A 186 20.27 -14.79 0.77
C SER A 186 19.71 -15.54 1.98
N SER A 187 18.52 -15.18 2.45
CA SER A 187 17.88 -15.81 3.62
C SER A 187 16.97 -16.98 3.27
N ILE A 188 16.27 -16.92 2.13
CA ILE A 188 15.25 -17.93 1.76
C ILE A 188 15.83 -19.14 1.05
N ILE A 189 16.83 -18.98 0.18
CA ILE A 189 17.44 -20.13 -0.53
C ILE A 189 17.88 -21.24 0.44
N PRO A 190 18.59 -20.94 1.56
CA PRO A 190 18.97 -21.96 2.53
C PRO A 190 17.79 -22.70 3.18
N LEU A 191 16.60 -22.09 3.22
CA LEU A 191 15.39 -22.68 3.81
C LEU A 191 14.65 -23.60 2.82
N LEU A 192 14.73 -23.32 1.52
CA LEU A 192 14.04 -24.10 0.47
C LEU A 192 14.86 -25.29 -0.05
N VAL A 193 16.18 -25.23 0.08
CA VAL A 193 17.11 -26.26 -0.42
C VAL A 193 17.37 -27.37 0.61
N LYS A 194 16.88 -27.21 1.84
CA LYS A 194 16.91 -28.26 2.88
C LYS A 194 15.65 -29.11 2.85
#